data_AF-A0A7V4J3R4-F1
#
_entry.id   AF-A0A7V4J3R4-F1
#
_cell.length_a   1.000
_cell.length_b   1.000
_cell.length_c   1.000
_cell.angle_alpha   90.00
_cell.angle_beta   90.00
_cell.angle_gamma   90.00
#
_symmetry.space_group_name_H-M   'P 1'
#
loop_
_entity.id
_entity.type
_entity.pdbx_description
1 polymer ?
#
loop_
_entity_poly.entity_id
_entity_poly.type
_entity_poly.pdbx_seq_one_letter_code
_entity_poly.pdbx_strand_id
1 'polypeptide(L)'
;MIGHVPGKHAFIAVPRLVRFGVVLAVLALAAYLGASASDRTLLLFVALGGGLVLLQRPQLGMLALIPTALCVPVAIGTGTQTSLNAAVLLTTATLGIWVLDMLRRGDIRLAPSPVNRPALAFALVALLAFAAGQLPWNPFARTASLAAQAGGLAVFVLSIGALLLAGNLIREERHLTWLVWPFLGLGALVLLGRWLPPPGWLAGRLVVREATGSLFWVWLTALAGGLAFFDRTLPAVARLALLGLAIAGPASGWLQLRSWASGWLPPLVALWVLVWLRSWRLGLVVTLLAATGWYADQSRTDWLNGVKYTLRHMPEIGGQGQGRFTACDESSYNCGTGSDNDWASEAIAIYSMAYTLVRDALTADERQYIANRIFNDVSDGCTNMLQKQSGTASITSGSAVVTGSGL
;
A
#
# COMPACT_ATOMS: atom_id res chain seq x y z
N MET A 1 13.53 38.80 57.50
CA MET A 1 14.09 37.54 58.04
C MET A 1 14.06 36.51 56.93
N ILE A 2 15.21 36.28 56.28
CA ILE A 2 15.36 35.33 55.18
C ILE A 2 16.14 34.14 55.76
N GLY A 3 15.48 33.00 55.89
CA GLY A 3 16.06 31.77 56.40
C GLY A 3 17.01 31.15 55.38
N HIS A 4 18.28 31.06 55.74
CA HIS A 4 19.33 30.39 54.98
C HIS A 4 19.19 28.87 55.19
N VAL A 5 18.92 28.10 54.14
CA VAL A 5 18.88 26.62 54.18
C VAL A 5 20.20 26.09 53.61
N PRO A 6 21.11 25.52 54.42
CA PRO A 6 22.35 24.93 53.92
C PRO A 6 22.11 23.46 53.53
N GLY A 7 21.70 23.23 52.28
CA GLY A 7 21.64 21.88 51.69
C GLY A 7 22.96 21.51 51.03
N LYS A 8 23.92 20.98 51.79
CA LYS A 8 25.11 20.31 51.22
C LYS A 8 24.66 18.97 50.60
N HIS A 9 24.55 18.90 49.28
CA HIS A 9 24.49 17.63 48.57
C HIS A 9 25.81 16.88 48.81
N ALA A 10 25.81 15.92 49.73
CA ALA A 10 26.88 14.97 49.89
C ALA A 10 26.96 14.13 48.61
N PHE A 11 27.82 14.53 47.67
CA PHE A 11 28.25 13.65 46.59
C PHE A 11 28.91 12.44 47.23
N ILE A 12 28.27 11.28 47.14
CA ILE A 12 28.81 9.99 47.57
C ILE A 12 30.20 9.87 46.94
N ALA A 13 31.25 9.88 47.77
CA ALA A 13 32.63 9.78 47.33
C ALA A 13 32.88 8.36 46.82
N VAL A 14 32.65 8.15 45.52
CA VAL A 14 32.95 6.88 44.86
C VAL A 14 34.47 6.66 44.92
N PRO A 15 34.96 5.56 45.53
CA PRO A 15 36.39 5.30 45.66
C PRO A 15 37.07 5.31 44.29
N ARG A 16 38.28 5.88 44.18
CA ARG A 16 39.04 5.95 42.92
C ARG A 16 39.19 4.57 42.25
N LEU A 17 39.34 3.52 43.06
CA LEU A 17 39.36 2.11 42.63
C LEU A 17 38.09 1.67 41.89
N VAL A 18 36.91 2.09 42.36
CA VAL A 18 35.64 1.76 41.71
C VAL A 18 35.53 2.47 40.36
N ARG A 19 35.98 3.74 40.26
CA ARG A 19 36.04 4.45 38.98
C ARG A 19 37.00 3.78 38.00
N PHE A 20 38.21 3.42 38.44
CA PHE A 20 39.17 2.70 37.58
C PHE A 20 38.63 1.34 37.14
N GLY A 21 37.99 0.59 38.04
CA GLY A 21 37.35 -0.68 37.72
C GLY A 21 36.24 -0.55 36.67
N VAL A 22 35.38 0.47 36.80
CA VAL A 22 34.31 0.75 35.80
C VAL A 22 34.91 1.13 34.45
N VAL A 23 35.92 2.00 34.42
CA VAL A 23 36.59 2.41 33.17
C VAL A 23 37.26 1.20 32.49
N LEU A 24 38.00 0.38 33.23
CA LEU A 24 38.62 -0.85 32.70
C LEU A 24 37.58 -1.85 32.22
N ALA A 25 36.48 -2.04 32.95
CA ALA A 25 35.40 -2.93 32.54
C ALA A 25 34.71 -2.44 31.25
N VAL A 26 34.46 -1.14 31.13
CA VAL A 26 33.89 -0.54 29.90
C VAL A 26 34.84 -0.70 28.72
N LEU A 27 36.14 -0.44 28.90
CA LEU A 27 37.15 -0.60 27.84
C LEU A 27 37.34 -2.06 27.44
N ALA A 28 37.38 -2.99 28.40
CA ALA A 28 37.49 -4.42 28.13
C ALA A 28 36.24 -4.96 27.43
N LEU A 29 35.05 -4.52 27.85
CA LEU A 29 33.79 -4.86 27.18
C LEU A 29 33.75 -4.28 25.76
N ALA A 30 34.18 -3.03 25.56
CA ALA A 30 34.28 -2.42 24.23
C ALA A 30 35.26 -3.18 23.31
N ALA A 31 36.43 -3.58 23.83
CA ALA A 31 37.42 -4.36 23.07
C ALA A 31 36.91 -5.76 22.72
N TYR A 32 36.28 -6.45 23.67
CA TYR A 32 35.67 -7.77 23.44
C TYR A 32 34.55 -7.70 22.41
N LEU A 33 33.66 -6.72 22.53
CA LEU A 33 32.55 -6.51 21.59
C LEU A 33 33.03 -6.08 20.20
N GLY A 34 34.11 -5.30 20.12
CA GLY A 34 34.75 -4.94 18.85
C GLY A 34 35.39 -6.14 18.15
N ALA A 35 36.02 -7.03 18.91
CA ALA A 35 36.64 -8.25 18.39
C ALA A 35 35.63 -9.35 18.02
N SER A 36 34.46 -9.37 18.67
CA SER A 36 33.36 -10.33 18.43
C SER A 36 32.16 -9.70 17.73
N ALA A 37 32.40 -8.65 16.94
CA ALA A 37 31.36 -7.91 16.25
C ALA A 37 30.59 -8.83 15.29
N SER A 38 29.37 -9.19 15.69
CA SER A 38 28.38 -9.87 14.88
C SER A 38 27.18 -8.95 14.72
N ASP A 39 26.51 -9.00 13.56
CA ASP A 39 25.27 -8.27 13.30
C ASP A 39 24.24 -8.51 14.41
N ARG A 40 24.20 -9.72 14.98
CA ARG A 40 23.30 -10.07 16.09
C ARG A 40 23.63 -9.29 17.36
N THR A 41 24.91 -9.17 17.67
CA THR A 41 25.39 -8.43 18.85
C THR A 41 25.12 -6.94 18.68
N LEU A 42 25.37 -6.39 17.49
CA LEU A 42 25.03 -5.01 17.15
C LEU A 42 23.52 -4.75 17.29
N LEU A 43 22.68 -5.61 16.70
CA LEU A 43 21.23 -5.52 16.79
C LEU A 43 20.73 -5.61 18.23
N LEU A 44 21.35 -6.45 19.06
CA LEU A 44 21.02 -6.55 20.48
C LEU A 44 21.30 -5.23 21.21
N PHE A 45 22.45 -4.58 20.97
CA PHE A 45 22.75 -3.28 21.57
C PHE A 45 21.83 -2.18 21.07
N VAL A 46 21.50 -2.18 19.77
CA VAL A 46 20.51 -1.26 19.20
C VAL A 46 19.13 -1.48 19.84
N ALA A 47 18.72 -2.73 20.01
CA ALA A 47 17.45 -3.08 20.64
C ALA A 47 17.42 -2.71 22.14
N LEU A 48 18.49 -2.97 22.89
CA LEU A 48 18.61 -2.62 24.31
C LEU A 48 18.66 -1.10 24.49
N GLY A 49 19.51 -0.40 23.73
CA GLY A 49 19.62 1.05 23.76
C GLY A 49 18.32 1.72 23.34
N GLY A 50 17.73 1.28 22.23
CA GLY A 50 16.44 1.74 21.75
C GLY A 50 15.32 1.48 22.75
N GLY A 51 15.27 0.28 23.34
CA GLY A 51 14.31 -0.08 24.37
C GLY A 51 14.42 0.78 25.63
N LEU A 52 15.65 1.04 26.11
CA LEU A 52 15.89 1.95 27.24
C LEU A 52 15.44 3.38 26.92
N VAL A 53 15.74 3.87 25.71
CA VAL A 53 15.28 5.18 25.25
C VAL A 53 13.75 5.26 25.19
N LEU A 54 13.08 4.22 24.68
CA LEU A 54 11.62 4.14 24.63
C LEU A 54 10.99 4.09 26.02
N LEU A 55 11.59 3.38 26.96
CA LEU A 55 11.14 3.34 28.36
C LEU A 55 11.25 4.72 29.02
N GLN A 56 12.29 5.49 28.72
CA GLN A 56 12.48 6.83 29.27
C GLN A 56 11.62 7.89 28.57
N ARG A 57 11.43 7.74 27.25
CA ARG A 57 10.77 8.72 26.38
C ARG A 57 9.94 8.02 25.31
N PRO A 58 8.73 7.51 25.66
CA PRO A 58 7.89 6.78 24.72
C PRO A 58 7.44 7.63 23.51
N GLN A 59 7.45 8.97 23.63
CA GLN A 59 7.14 9.86 22.50
C GLN A 59 8.11 9.66 21.32
N LEU A 60 9.37 9.32 21.59
CA LEU A 60 10.35 9.08 20.54
C LEU A 60 9.99 7.86 19.69
N GLY A 61 9.29 6.88 20.25
CA GLY A 61 8.78 5.73 19.50
C GLY A 61 7.84 6.16 18.39
N MET A 62 6.91 7.08 18.69
CA MET A 62 5.99 7.63 17.68
C MET A 62 6.75 8.42 16.61
N LEU A 63 7.69 9.29 17.00
CA LEU A 63 8.48 10.08 16.04
C LEU A 63 9.35 9.21 15.14
N ALA A 64 9.85 8.09 15.66
CA ALA A 64 10.66 7.15 14.91
C ALA A 64 9.84 6.27 13.93
N LEU A 65 8.50 6.20 14.05
CA LEU A 65 7.69 5.35 13.18
C LEU A 65 7.88 5.64 11.69
N ILE A 66 7.94 6.92 11.28
CA ILE A 66 8.10 7.31 9.89
C ILE A 66 9.47 6.88 9.32
N PRO A 67 10.62 7.29 9.90
CA PRO A 67 11.91 6.84 9.39
C PRO A 67 12.10 5.33 9.53
N THR A 68 11.52 4.69 10.55
CA THR A 68 11.56 3.22 10.67
C THR A 68 10.74 2.53 9.58
N ALA A 69 9.54 3.02 9.27
CA ALA A 69 8.69 2.45 8.22
C ALA A 69 9.30 2.60 6.84
N LEU A 70 9.93 3.75 6.57
CA LEU A 70 10.47 4.06 5.25
C LEU A 70 11.90 3.56 5.05
N CYS A 71 12.75 3.58 6.08
CA CYS A 71 14.19 3.39 5.89
C CYS A 71 14.76 2.08 6.44
N VAL A 72 14.02 1.32 7.25
CA VAL A 72 14.54 0.10 7.89
C VAL A 72 14.06 -1.13 7.12
N PRO A 73 14.96 -1.83 6.38
CA PRO A 73 14.60 -2.97 5.52
C PRO A 73 14.45 -4.27 6.32
N VAL A 74 13.63 -4.24 7.37
CA VAL A 74 13.28 -5.44 8.15
C VAL A 74 11.90 -5.90 7.72
N ALA A 75 11.83 -7.14 7.25
CA ALA A 75 10.60 -7.81 6.86
C ALA A 75 10.59 -9.22 7.50
N ILE A 76 9.77 -9.41 8.53
CA ILE A 76 9.58 -10.73 9.15
C ILE A 76 8.44 -11.43 8.41
N GLY A 77 8.74 -12.52 7.72
CA GLY A 77 7.74 -13.31 7.02
C GLY A 77 6.70 -13.88 7.98
N THR A 78 5.41 -13.75 7.64
CA THR A 78 4.30 -14.27 8.45
C THR A 78 3.86 -15.69 8.05
N GLY A 79 4.63 -16.35 7.18
CA GLY A 79 4.21 -17.61 6.52
C GLY A 79 3.20 -17.41 5.39
N THR A 80 3.01 -16.17 4.93
CA THR A 80 2.18 -15.80 3.78
C THR A 80 2.92 -14.77 2.90
N GLN A 81 2.24 -14.26 1.87
CA GLN A 81 2.74 -13.16 1.02
C GLN A 81 2.84 -11.79 1.76
N THR A 82 2.57 -11.73 3.07
CA THR A 82 2.70 -10.51 3.88
C THR A 82 3.85 -10.61 4.88
N SER A 83 4.60 -9.53 5.04
CA SER A 83 5.69 -9.41 6.01
C SER A 83 5.38 -8.33 7.06
N LEU A 84 5.84 -8.56 8.29
CA LEU A 84 5.82 -7.54 9.34
C LEU A 84 7.04 -6.65 9.18
N ASN A 85 6.81 -5.36 9.00
CA ASN A 85 7.89 -4.38 8.90
C ASN A 85 8.36 -3.92 10.30
N ALA A 86 9.52 -3.24 10.35
CA ALA A 86 10.05 -2.70 11.60
C ALA A 86 9.08 -1.73 12.31
N ALA A 87 8.27 -0.99 11.57
CA ALA A 87 7.33 -0.04 12.15
C ALA A 87 6.20 -0.73 12.93
N VAL A 88 5.74 -1.90 12.50
CA VAL A 88 4.77 -2.72 13.24
C VAL A 88 5.37 -3.18 14.57
N LEU A 89 6.63 -3.61 14.57
CA LEU A 89 7.34 -4.00 15.81
C LEU A 89 7.51 -2.81 16.75
N LEU A 90 7.94 -1.66 16.22
CA LEU A 90 8.12 -0.43 17.00
C LEU A 90 6.79 0.08 17.57
N THR A 91 5.71 0.02 16.79
CA THR A 91 4.36 0.36 17.25
C THR A 91 3.93 -0.56 18.39
N THR A 92 4.12 -1.87 18.22
CA THR A 92 3.78 -2.88 19.24
C THR A 92 4.57 -2.67 20.52
N ALA A 93 5.88 -2.43 20.41
CA ALA A 93 6.75 -2.17 21.55
C ALA A 93 6.36 -0.88 22.28
N THR A 94 6.12 0.21 21.54
CA THR A 94 5.72 1.50 22.11
C THR A 94 4.35 1.40 22.79
N LEU A 95 3.41 0.68 22.18
CA LEU A 95 2.09 0.42 22.76
C LEU A 95 2.19 -0.40 24.04
N GLY A 96 2.97 -1.48 24.02
CA GLY A 96 3.20 -2.33 25.19
C GLY A 96 3.83 -1.56 26.34
N ILE A 97 4.89 -0.78 26.08
CA ILE A 97 5.55 0.06 27.08
C ILE A 97 4.55 1.07 27.68
N TRP A 98 3.77 1.73 26.84
CA TRP A 98 2.79 2.72 27.31
C TRP A 98 1.67 2.09 28.15
N VAL A 99 1.14 0.92 27.75
CA VAL A 99 0.15 0.18 28.54
C VAL A 99 0.74 -0.29 29.87
N LEU A 100 1.95 -0.85 29.88
CA LEU A 100 2.64 -1.28 31.09
C LEU A 100 2.91 -0.11 32.04
N ASP A 101 3.28 1.07 31.54
CA ASP A 101 3.48 2.27 32.35
C ASP A 101 2.17 2.74 33.00
N MET A 102 1.04 2.73 32.26
CA MET A 102 -0.28 3.02 32.84
C MET A 102 -0.67 2.04 33.95
N LEU A 103 -0.48 0.73 33.70
CA LEU A 103 -0.76 -0.31 34.70
C LEU A 103 0.13 -0.18 35.94
N ARG A 104 1.43 0.09 35.75
CA ARG A 104 2.39 0.30 36.84
C ARG A 104 2.03 1.51 37.71
N ARG A 105 1.53 2.58 37.10
CA ARG A 105 1.09 3.79 37.81
C ARG A 105 -0.29 3.63 38.46
N GLY A 106 -1.05 2.58 38.09
CA GLY A 106 -2.43 2.39 38.53
C GLY A 106 -3.40 3.42 37.98
N ASP A 107 -3.02 4.17 36.94
CA ASP A 107 -3.80 5.28 36.39
C ASP A 107 -4.11 5.06 34.90
N ILE A 108 -5.19 4.32 34.63
CA ILE A 108 -5.65 4.02 33.28
C ILE A 108 -6.45 5.22 32.77
N ARG A 109 -5.75 6.22 32.24
CA ARG A 109 -6.36 7.42 31.65
C ARG A 109 -6.00 7.54 30.18
N LEU A 110 -7.03 7.57 29.35
CA LEU A 110 -6.93 7.97 27.95
C LEU A 110 -7.23 9.46 27.84
N ALA A 111 -6.49 10.17 26.98
CA ALA A 111 -6.82 11.52 26.58
C ALA A 111 -8.28 11.59 26.09
N PRO A 112 -9.12 12.50 26.63
CA PRO A 112 -10.54 12.52 26.32
C PRO A 112 -10.74 12.89 24.85
N SER A 113 -11.34 11.97 24.08
CA SER A 113 -11.68 12.19 22.68
C SER A 113 -12.95 11.41 22.32
N PRO A 114 -13.88 11.99 21.54
CA PRO A 114 -15.07 11.29 21.06
C PRO A 114 -14.71 10.08 20.17
N VAL A 115 -13.51 10.05 19.60
CA VAL A 115 -13.03 8.96 18.73
C VAL A 115 -12.65 7.71 19.52
N ASN A 116 -12.33 7.83 20.82
CA ASN A 116 -11.87 6.68 21.62
C ASN A 116 -12.92 5.57 21.70
N ARG A 117 -14.19 5.92 21.89
CA ARG A 117 -15.29 4.95 22.02
C ARG A 117 -15.50 4.12 20.74
N PRO A 118 -15.72 4.72 19.56
CA PRO A 118 -15.89 3.94 18.34
C PRO A 118 -14.61 3.16 17.98
N ALA A 119 -13.42 3.71 18.24
CA ALA A 119 -12.17 2.99 17.99
C ALA A 119 -12.04 1.73 18.87
N LEU A 120 -12.29 1.84 20.17
CA LEU A 120 -12.25 0.69 21.09
C LEU A 120 -13.37 -0.32 20.79
N ALA A 121 -14.57 0.15 20.44
CA ALA A 121 -15.65 -0.74 20.01
C ALA A 121 -15.27 -1.51 18.74
N PHE A 122 -14.64 -0.85 17.76
CA PHE A 122 -14.16 -1.50 16.55
C PHE A 122 -13.05 -2.51 16.84
N ALA A 123 -12.12 -2.21 17.75
CA ALA A 123 -11.11 -3.17 18.21
C ALA A 123 -11.76 -4.42 18.82
N LEU A 124 -12.77 -4.22 19.68
CA LEU A 124 -13.52 -5.33 20.30
C LEU A 124 -14.25 -6.17 19.26
N VAL A 125 -14.93 -5.53 18.30
CA VAL A 125 -15.61 -6.24 17.20
C VAL A 125 -14.61 -7.05 16.37
N ALA A 126 -13.44 -6.50 16.06
CA ALA A 126 -12.39 -7.23 15.34
C ALA A 126 -11.89 -8.46 16.12
N LEU A 127 -11.70 -8.34 17.44
CA LEU A 127 -11.33 -9.46 18.32
C LEU A 127 -12.41 -10.54 18.35
N LEU A 128 -13.68 -10.14 18.49
CA LEU A 128 -14.81 -11.06 18.49
C LEU A 128 -14.98 -11.76 17.13
N ALA A 129 -14.81 -11.03 16.03
CA ALA A 129 -14.84 -11.58 14.68
C ALA A 129 -13.70 -12.59 14.45
N PHE A 130 -12.50 -12.29 14.94
CA PHE A 130 -11.37 -13.22 14.90
C PHE A 130 -11.68 -14.50 15.68
N ALA A 131 -12.21 -14.39 16.91
CA ALA A 131 -12.58 -15.55 17.72
C ALA A 131 -13.70 -16.36 17.06
N ALA A 132 -14.74 -15.70 16.56
CA ALA A 132 -15.86 -16.34 15.86
C ALA A 132 -15.38 -17.04 14.57
N GLY A 133 -14.40 -16.47 13.87
CA GLY A 133 -13.81 -17.04 12.67
C GLY A 133 -13.00 -18.33 12.90
N GLN A 134 -12.62 -18.63 14.15
CA GLN A 134 -11.94 -19.90 14.49
C GLN A 134 -12.91 -21.08 14.66
N LEU A 135 -14.21 -20.81 14.76
CA LEU A 135 -15.20 -21.86 14.95
C LEU A 135 -15.50 -22.54 13.58
N PRO A 136 -15.69 -23.87 13.56
CA PRO A 136 -15.86 -24.64 12.32
C PRO A 136 -17.29 -24.53 11.79
N TRP A 137 -17.73 -23.32 11.44
CA TRP A 137 -19.09 -23.07 10.94
C TRP A 137 -19.35 -23.68 9.55
N ASN A 138 -18.29 -23.84 8.74
CA ASN A 138 -18.38 -24.39 7.40
C ASN A 138 -17.31 -25.49 7.20
N PRO A 139 -17.70 -26.78 7.16
CA PRO A 139 -16.74 -27.88 7.01
C PRO A 139 -16.03 -27.89 5.65
N PHE A 140 -16.51 -27.10 4.67
CA PHE A 140 -15.92 -27.01 3.33
C PHE A 140 -15.01 -25.80 3.14
N ALA A 141 -14.96 -24.87 4.10
CA ALA A 141 -14.13 -23.68 3.99
C ALA A 141 -12.71 -23.96 4.51
N ARG A 142 -11.70 -23.78 3.65
CA ARG A 142 -10.30 -23.76 4.09
C ARG A 142 -9.98 -22.39 4.67
N THR A 143 -9.78 -22.33 5.99
CA THR A 143 -9.35 -21.09 6.67
C THR A 143 -7.91 -20.77 6.34
N ALA A 144 -7.58 -19.48 6.29
CA ALA A 144 -6.19 -19.04 6.22
C ALA A 144 -5.39 -19.51 7.45
N SER A 145 -4.06 -19.57 7.35
CA SER A 145 -3.22 -19.92 8.50
C SER A 145 -3.45 -18.97 9.68
N LEU A 146 -3.34 -19.48 10.92
CA LEU A 146 -3.52 -18.65 12.12
C LEU A 146 -2.60 -17.42 12.12
N ALA A 147 -1.39 -17.55 11.59
CA ALA A 147 -0.45 -16.43 11.47
C ALA A 147 -0.99 -15.32 10.55
N ALA A 148 -1.61 -15.68 9.41
CA ALA A 148 -2.23 -14.73 8.50
C ALA A 148 -3.42 -14.01 9.15
N GLN A 149 -4.27 -14.78 9.85
CA GLN A 149 -5.43 -14.24 10.54
C GLN A 149 -5.02 -13.30 11.69
N ALA A 150 -4.00 -13.69 12.46
CA ALA A 150 -3.42 -12.86 13.52
C ALA A 150 -2.76 -11.60 12.96
N GLY A 151 -2.09 -11.70 11.80
CA GLY A 151 -1.57 -10.54 11.07
C GLY A 151 -2.67 -9.56 10.68
N GLY A 152 -3.78 -10.06 10.12
CA GLY A 152 -4.96 -9.25 9.79
C GLY A 152 -5.56 -8.56 11.01
N LEU A 153 -5.75 -9.29 12.12
CA LEU A 153 -6.21 -8.73 13.38
C LEU A 153 -5.25 -7.65 13.92
N ALA A 154 -3.95 -7.91 13.86
CA ALA A 154 -2.92 -6.99 14.32
C ALA A 154 -2.96 -5.66 13.56
N VAL A 155 -3.24 -5.65 12.25
CA VAL A 155 -3.40 -4.40 11.48
C VAL A 155 -4.49 -3.52 12.10
N PHE A 156 -5.65 -4.09 12.46
CA PHE A 156 -6.73 -3.32 13.08
C PHE A 156 -6.38 -2.84 14.48
N VAL A 157 -5.95 -3.77 15.35
CA VAL A 157 -5.68 -3.47 16.76
C VAL A 157 -4.49 -2.51 16.90
N LEU A 158 -3.42 -2.70 16.14
CA LEU A 158 -2.24 -1.83 16.20
C LEU A 158 -2.50 -0.47 15.56
N SER A 159 -3.37 -0.36 14.54
CA SER A 159 -3.76 0.95 14.00
C SER A 159 -4.55 1.76 15.02
N ILE A 160 -5.46 1.11 15.76
CA ILE A 160 -6.20 1.72 16.87
C ILE A 160 -5.24 2.06 18.01
N GLY A 161 -4.30 1.18 18.32
CA GLY A 161 -3.24 1.43 19.29
C GLY A 161 -2.37 2.65 18.92
N ALA A 162 -1.98 2.78 17.66
CA ALA A 162 -1.23 3.93 17.15
C ALA A 162 -2.03 5.22 17.24
N LEU A 163 -3.34 5.18 16.94
CA LEU A 163 -4.24 6.32 17.12
C LEU A 163 -4.30 6.76 18.59
N LEU A 164 -4.46 5.82 19.52
CA LEU A 164 -4.49 6.10 20.96
C LEU A 164 -3.13 6.61 21.46
N LEU A 165 -2.03 6.02 21.02
CA LEU A 165 -0.67 6.48 21.34
C LEU A 165 -0.46 7.93 20.86
N ALA A 166 -0.85 8.23 19.61
CA ALA A 166 -0.75 9.59 19.08
C ALA A 166 -1.54 10.58 19.96
N GLY A 167 -2.80 10.27 20.28
CA GLY A 167 -3.64 11.15 21.11
C GLY A 167 -3.14 11.35 22.55
N ASN A 168 -2.36 10.42 23.10
CA ASN A 168 -1.86 10.50 24.47
C ASN A 168 -0.43 11.07 24.57
N LEU A 169 0.43 10.74 23.61
CA LEU A 169 1.86 11.07 23.63
C LEU A 169 2.19 12.35 22.84
N ILE A 170 1.46 12.67 21.77
CA ILE A 170 1.70 13.85 20.93
C ILE A 170 0.85 15.01 21.46
N ARG A 171 1.43 15.80 22.36
CA ARG A 171 0.75 16.94 23.01
C ARG A 171 1.13 18.30 22.46
N GLU A 172 2.23 18.38 21.73
CA GLU A 172 2.77 19.62 21.19
C GLU A 172 2.74 19.58 19.67
N GLU A 173 2.40 20.70 19.05
CA GLU A 173 2.41 20.89 17.60
C GLU A 173 3.78 20.53 16.99
N ARG A 174 4.86 20.83 17.71
CA ARG A 174 6.23 20.50 17.30
C ARG A 174 6.39 19.02 16.95
N HIS A 175 5.77 18.11 17.70
CA HIS A 175 5.86 16.67 17.45
C HIS A 175 5.16 16.27 16.14
N LEU A 176 4.06 16.92 15.77
CA LEU A 176 3.41 16.72 14.47
C LEU A 176 4.32 17.20 13.34
N THR A 177 4.97 18.34 13.52
CA THR A 177 5.98 18.87 12.59
C THR A 177 7.12 17.86 12.38
N TRP A 178 7.61 17.24 13.46
CA TRP A 178 8.65 16.19 13.39
C TRP A 178 8.18 14.87 12.76
N LEU A 179 6.88 14.62 12.63
CA LEU A 179 6.37 13.47 11.88
C LEU A 179 6.18 13.79 10.39
N VAL A 180 5.59 14.95 10.11
CA VAL A 180 5.19 15.34 8.76
C VAL A 180 6.39 15.71 7.90
N TRP A 181 7.32 16.54 8.41
CA TRP A 181 8.43 17.01 7.57
C TRP A 181 9.40 15.92 7.14
N PRO A 182 9.81 14.96 7.99
CA PRO A 182 10.61 13.83 7.54
C PRO A 182 9.88 12.97 6.51
N PHE A 183 8.58 12.73 6.69
CA PHE A 183 7.77 12.02 5.70
C PHE A 183 7.76 12.74 4.35
N LEU A 184 7.53 14.06 4.34
CA LEU A 184 7.55 14.87 3.13
C LEU A 184 8.94 14.96 2.49
N GLY A 185 10.00 15.06 3.29
CA GLY A 185 11.38 15.08 2.81
C GLY A 185 11.78 13.77 2.13
N LEU A 186 11.49 12.63 2.77
CA LEU A 186 11.69 11.30 2.18
C LEU A 186 10.77 11.09 0.97
N GLY A 187 9.54 11.57 1.03
CA GLY A 187 8.58 11.55 -0.06
C GLY A 187 9.06 12.32 -1.29
N ALA A 188 9.60 13.52 -1.09
CA ALA A 188 10.23 14.31 -2.13
C ALA A 188 11.46 13.60 -2.71
N LEU A 189 12.30 12.97 -1.89
CA LEU A 189 13.44 12.19 -2.36
C LEU A 189 13.01 11.02 -3.26
N VAL A 190 12.01 10.24 -2.85
CA VAL A 190 11.45 9.14 -3.64
C VAL A 190 10.89 9.65 -4.96
N LEU A 191 10.11 10.73 -4.93
CA LEU A 191 9.55 11.34 -6.12
C LEU A 191 10.67 11.82 -7.06
N LEU A 192 11.63 12.60 -6.57
CA LEU A 192 12.75 13.09 -7.38
C LEU A 192 13.58 11.94 -7.96
N GLY A 193 13.81 10.89 -7.19
CA GLY A 193 14.54 9.70 -7.65
C GLY A 193 13.85 8.93 -8.76
N ARG A 194 12.54 9.14 -8.92
CA ARG A 194 11.74 8.56 -10.01
C ARG A 194 11.80 9.37 -11.30
N TRP A 195 12.08 10.67 -11.21
CA TRP A 195 12.16 11.57 -12.37
C TRP A 195 13.60 11.89 -12.79
N LEU A 196 14.57 11.74 -11.88
CA LEU A 196 15.97 12.11 -12.08
C LEU A 196 16.89 10.95 -11.69
N PRO A 197 17.93 10.62 -12.50
CA PRO A 197 18.83 9.49 -12.21
C PRO A 197 19.63 9.63 -10.90
N PRO A 198 20.28 10.77 -10.57
CA PRO A 198 21.14 10.86 -9.39
C PRO A 198 20.39 10.69 -8.05
N PRO A 199 19.21 11.31 -7.83
CA PRO A 199 18.42 11.06 -6.61
C PRO A 199 17.85 9.63 -6.52
N GLY A 200 17.72 8.92 -7.64
CA GLY A 200 17.17 7.56 -7.68
C GLY A 200 18.03 6.54 -6.92
N TRP A 201 19.35 6.69 -7.00
CA TRP A 201 20.28 5.84 -6.24
C TRP A 201 20.18 6.06 -4.74
N LEU A 202 20.06 7.32 -4.29
CA LEU A 202 19.86 7.66 -2.88
C LEU A 202 18.53 7.11 -2.38
N ALA A 203 17.45 7.33 -3.15
CA ALA A 203 16.12 6.83 -2.81
C ALA A 203 16.10 5.29 -2.67
N GLY A 204 16.73 4.57 -3.61
CA GLY A 204 16.80 3.11 -3.55
C GLY A 204 17.65 2.53 -2.41
N ARG A 205 18.56 3.33 -1.84
CA ARG A 205 19.34 2.94 -0.65
C ARG A 205 18.66 3.30 0.66
N LEU A 206 17.98 4.45 0.70
CA LEU A 206 17.42 5.01 1.91
C LEU A 206 15.98 4.59 2.15
N VAL A 207 15.20 4.29 1.09
CA VAL A 207 13.78 3.99 1.20
C VAL A 207 13.50 2.57 0.73
N VAL A 208 12.85 1.81 1.60
CA VAL A 208 12.36 0.45 1.36
C VAL A 208 11.25 0.51 0.31
N ARG A 209 11.41 -0.25 -0.78
CA ARG A 209 10.52 -0.19 -1.95
C ARG A 209 9.07 -0.54 -1.58
N GLU A 210 8.90 -1.51 -0.70
CA GLU A 210 7.63 -2.00 -0.18
C GLU A 210 6.84 -0.92 0.59
N ALA A 211 7.53 0.09 1.11
CA ALA A 211 6.91 1.20 1.84
C ALA A 211 6.29 2.27 0.90
N THR A 212 6.55 2.20 -0.42
CA THR A 212 6.10 3.19 -1.43
C THR A 212 4.79 2.79 -2.14
N GLY A 213 3.94 2.01 -1.47
CA GLY A 213 2.63 1.57 -1.97
C GLY A 213 1.60 2.70 -2.12
N SER A 214 0.35 2.34 -2.44
CA SER A 214 -0.73 3.31 -2.71
C SER A 214 -0.94 4.34 -1.60
N LEU A 215 -0.95 3.89 -0.34
CA LEU A 215 -1.14 4.76 0.83
C LEU A 215 -0.04 5.82 0.97
N PHE A 216 1.19 5.51 0.59
CA PHE A 216 2.29 6.47 0.63
C PHE A 216 2.01 7.68 -0.26
N TRP A 217 1.56 7.45 -1.50
CA TRP A 217 1.23 8.52 -2.44
C TRP A 217 0.02 9.35 -1.98
N VAL A 218 -0.97 8.70 -1.35
CA VAL A 218 -2.14 9.37 -0.77
C VAL A 218 -1.70 10.33 0.33
N TRP A 219 -0.92 9.83 1.29
CA TRP A 219 -0.43 10.64 2.41
C TRP A 219 0.53 11.75 1.95
N LEU A 220 1.40 11.47 0.98
CA LEU A 220 2.31 12.47 0.41
C LEU A 220 1.52 13.63 -0.19
N THR A 221 0.49 13.31 -0.98
CA THR A 221 -0.36 14.31 -1.63
C THR A 221 -1.23 15.06 -0.62
N ALA A 222 -1.84 14.34 0.32
CA ALA A 222 -2.72 14.92 1.34
C ALA A 222 -1.97 15.87 2.27
N LEU A 223 -0.78 15.47 2.76
CA LEU A 223 0.02 16.29 3.66
C LEU A 223 0.66 17.47 2.93
N ALA A 224 1.25 17.26 1.75
CA ALA A 224 1.86 18.34 0.98
C ALA A 224 0.81 19.35 0.51
N GLY A 225 -0.32 18.87 -0.03
CA GLY A 225 -1.43 19.71 -0.46
C GLY A 225 -2.12 20.42 0.72
N GLY A 226 -2.31 19.72 1.84
CA GLY A 226 -2.89 20.28 3.05
C GLY A 226 -2.07 21.45 3.60
N LEU A 227 -0.76 21.25 3.77
CA LEU A 227 0.14 22.34 4.18
C LEU A 227 0.13 23.49 3.17
N ALA A 228 0.21 23.19 1.87
CA ALA A 228 0.23 24.23 0.84
C ALA A 228 -1.05 25.08 0.80
N PHE A 229 -2.22 24.47 0.96
CA PHE A 229 -3.50 25.16 0.85
C PHE A 229 -3.92 25.89 2.12
N PHE A 230 -3.58 25.35 3.29
CA PHE A 230 -4.12 25.81 4.57
C PHE A 230 -3.09 26.49 5.48
N ASP A 231 -1.80 26.18 5.35
CA ASP A 231 -0.78 26.85 6.17
C ASP A 231 -0.42 28.23 5.59
N ARG A 232 -0.83 29.27 6.33
CA ARG A 232 -0.61 30.67 5.97
C ARG A 232 0.77 31.18 6.36
N THR A 233 1.49 30.47 7.22
CA THR A 233 2.80 30.88 7.73
C THR A 233 3.94 30.53 6.77
N LEU A 234 3.68 29.61 5.83
CA LEU A 234 4.69 29.17 4.86
C LEU A 234 5.07 30.28 3.88
N PRO A 235 6.38 30.46 3.60
CA PRO A 235 6.83 31.34 2.53
C PRO A 235 6.35 30.81 1.17
N ALA A 236 6.17 31.71 0.21
CA ALA A 236 5.63 31.39 -1.11
C ALA A 236 6.40 30.27 -1.82
N VAL A 237 7.73 30.24 -1.69
CA VAL A 237 8.59 29.20 -2.28
C VAL A 237 8.29 27.82 -1.70
N ALA A 238 8.19 27.70 -0.37
CA ALA A 238 7.86 26.43 0.28
C ALA A 238 6.45 25.96 -0.10
N ARG A 239 5.49 26.90 -0.17
CA ARG A 239 4.12 26.60 -0.64
C ARG A 239 4.13 26.07 -2.08
N LEU A 240 4.85 26.71 -2.99
CA LEU A 240 4.97 26.25 -4.38
C LEU A 240 5.67 24.89 -4.47
N ALA A 241 6.71 24.65 -3.69
CA ALA A 241 7.39 23.35 -3.64
C ALA A 241 6.44 22.23 -3.16
N LEU A 242 5.63 22.49 -2.13
CA LEU A 242 4.64 21.54 -1.62
C LEU A 242 3.49 21.32 -2.60
N LEU A 243 3.02 22.35 -3.30
CA LEU A 243 2.07 22.18 -4.41
C LEU A 243 2.65 21.31 -5.52
N GLY A 244 3.92 21.57 -5.89
CA GLY A 244 4.65 20.76 -6.86
C GLY A 244 4.70 19.29 -6.43
N LEU A 245 5.04 19.03 -5.17
CA LEU A 245 5.06 17.67 -4.59
C LEU A 245 3.68 17.01 -4.61
N ALA A 246 2.63 17.73 -4.23
CA ALA A 246 1.25 17.23 -4.21
C ALA A 246 0.70 16.92 -5.61
N ILE A 247 1.11 17.65 -6.64
CA ILE A 247 0.72 17.40 -8.04
C ILE A 247 1.57 16.30 -8.66
N ALA A 248 2.88 16.33 -8.43
CA ALA A 248 3.82 15.41 -9.04
C ALA A 248 3.65 13.96 -8.53
N GLY A 249 3.17 13.76 -7.29
CA GLY A 249 2.81 12.46 -6.74
C GLY A 249 1.86 11.66 -7.65
N PRO A 250 0.58 12.07 -7.78
CA PRO A 250 -0.36 11.41 -8.67
C PRO A 250 0.07 11.45 -10.14
N ALA A 251 0.69 12.55 -10.60
CA ALA A 251 1.17 12.64 -11.98
C ALA A 251 2.24 11.57 -12.30
N SER A 252 3.10 11.20 -11.35
CA SER A 252 4.09 10.14 -11.56
C SER A 252 3.45 8.77 -11.81
N GLY A 253 2.39 8.44 -11.07
CA GLY A 253 1.63 7.21 -11.29
C GLY A 253 0.85 7.28 -12.61
N TRP A 254 0.18 8.39 -12.90
CA TRP A 254 -0.57 8.55 -14.14
C TRP A 254 0.31 8.57 -15.40
N LEU A 255 1.51 9.12 -15.35
CA LEU A 255 2.37 9.24 -16.54
C LEU A 255 3.25 8.00 -16.75
N GLN A 256 3.77 7.39 -15.69
CA GLN A 256 4.75 6.30 -15.80
C GLN A 256 4.15 4.91 -15.49
N LEU A 257 3.03 4.83 -14.77
CA LEU A 257 2.40 3.58 -14.34
C LEU A 257 0.88 3.65 -14.49
N ARG A 258 0.38 3.99 -15.68
CA ARG A 258 -1.07 4.13 -15.96
C ARG A 258 -1.89 2.94 -15.48
N SER A 259 -1.36 1.72 -15.64
CA SER A 259 -1.99 0.48 -15.20
C SER A 259 -2.14 0.37 -13.68
N TRP A 260 -1.35 1.10 -12.90
CA TRP A 260 -1.42 1.10 -11.44
C TRP A 260 -2.38 2.17 -10.92
N ALA A 261 -3.69 1.95 -11.15
CA ALA A 261 -4.76 2.87 -10.75
C ALA A 261 -4.71 3.26 -9.27
N SER A 262 -4.43 2.29 -8.39
CA SER A 262 -4.34 2.54 -6.94
C SER A 262 -3.14 3.43 -6.53
N GLY A 263 -2.14 3.62 -7.41
CA GLY A 263 -1.02 4.50 -7.17
C GLY A 263 -1.28 5.98 -7.49
N TRP A 264 -2.22 6.29 -8.38
CA TRP A 264 -2.48 7.67 -8.83
C TRP A 264 -3.90 8.17 -8.57
N LEU A 265 -4.91 7.30 -8.60
CA LEU A 265 -6.31 7.72 -8.44
C LEU A 265 -6.63 8.13 -6.99
N PRO A 266 -6.31 7.35 -5.95
CA PRO A 266 -6.59 7.77 -4.57
C PRO A 266 -5.89 9.09 -4.16
N PRO A 267 -4.61 9.34 -4.53
CA PRO A 267 -3.99 10.65 -4.29
C PRO A 267 -4.66 11.81 -5.04
N LEU A 268 -5.14 11.61 -6.27
CA LEU A 268 -5.94 12.63 -6.98
C LEU A 268 -7.24 12.94 -6.24
N VAL A 269 -7.92 11.92 -5.73
CA VAL A 269 -9.12 12.10 -4.90
C VAL A 269 -8.80 12.90 -3.65
N ALA A 270 -7.67 12.61 -2.98
CA ALA A 270 -7.24 13.40 -1.82
C ALA A 270 -7.01 14.88 -2.19
N LEU A 271 -6.33 15.15 -3.31
CA LEU A 271 -6.13 16.53 -3.79
C LEU A 271 -7.45 17.22 -4.13
N TRP A 272 -8.37 16.51 -4.78
CA TRP A 272 -9.70 17.01 -5.12
C TRP A 272 -10.50 17.40 -3.87
N VAL A 273 -10.50 16.54 -2.85
CA VAL A 273 -11.14 16.83 -1.56
C VAL A 273 -10.51 18.06 -0.90
N LEU A 274 -9.18 18.19 -0.91
CA LEU A 274 -8.52 19.37 -0.35
C LEU A 274 -8.90 20.66 -1.08
N VAL A 275 -9.07 20.63 -2.40
CA VAL A 275 -9.54 21.78 -3.18
C VAL A 275 -10.97 22.16 -2.76
N TRP A 276 -11.87 21.19 -2.61
CA TRP A 276 -13.23 21.41 -2.12
C TRP A 276 -13.26 22.03 -0.72
N LEU A 277 -12.44 21.50 0.19
CA LEU A 277 -12.31 22.03 1.55
C LEU A 277 -11.73 23.45 1.56
N ARG A 278 -10.84 23.77 0.61
CA ARG A 278 -10.22 25.09 0.50
C ARG A 278 -11.16 26.15 -0.09
N SER A 279 -11.98 25.75 -1.05
CA SER A 279 -12.99 26.60 -1.70
C SER A 279 -13.97 25.74 -2.48
N TRP A 280 -15.25 25.74 -2.07
CA TRP A 280 -16.31 25.01 -2.77
C TRP A 280 -16.45 25.42 -4.24
N ARG A 281 -16.18 26.69 -4.58
CA ARG A 281 -16.21 27.19 -5.97
C ARG A 281 -15.11 26.58 -6.82
N LEU A 282 -13.89 26.54 -6.28
CA LEU A 282 -12.75 25.91 -6.98
C LEU A 282 -12.99 24.40 -7.10
N GLY A 283 -13.50 23.76 -6.05
CA GLY A 283 -13.90 22.36 -6.08
C GLY A 283 -14.91 22.07 -7.19
N LEU A 284 -15.94 22.91 -7.31
CA LEU A 284 -16.96 22.79 -8.37
C LEU A 284 -16.34 22.97 -9.76
N VAL A 285 -15.50 23.99 -9.97
CA VAL A 285 -14.81 24.19 -11.26
C VAL A 285 -13.95 22.98 -11.63
N VAL A 286 -13.12 22.48 -10.71
CA VAL A 286 -12.28 21.30 -10.95
C VAL A 286 -13.13 20.07 -11.23
N THR A 287 -14.25 19.89 -10.53
CA THR A 287 -15.18 18.77 -10.75
C THR A 287 -15.82 18.84 -12.13
N LEU A 288 -16.27 20.03 -12.55
CA LEU A 288 -16.83 20.22 -13.88
C LEU A 288 -15.78 19.98 -14.97
N LEU A 289 -14.56 20.51 -14.80
CA LEU A 289 -13.47 20.27 -15.75
C LEU A 289 -13.14 18.78 -15.87
N ALA A 290 -13.06 18.06 -14.75
CA ALA A 290 -12.85 16.63 -14.73
C ALA A 290 -14.01 15.88 -15.41
N ALA A 291 -15.26 16.26 -15.14
CA ALA A 291 -16.43 15.67 -15.78
C ALA A 291 -16.47 15.96 -17.30
N THR A 292 -16.09 17.16 -17.74
CA THR A 292 -16.01 17.49 -19.17
C THR A 292 -14.85 16.77 -19.85
N GLY A 293 -13.70 16.64 -19.17
CA GLY A 293 -12.57 15.89 -19.68
C GLY A 293 -12.90 14.40 -19.81
N TRP A 294 -13.55 13.84 -18.79
CA TRP A 294 -14.08 12.48 -18.83
C TRP A 294 -15.12 12.32 -19.94
N TYR A 295 -16.08 13.22 -20.07
CA TYR A 295 -17.08 13.16 -21.14
C TYR A 295 -16.47 13.30 -22.55
N ALA A 296 -15.42 14.12 -22.70
CA ALA A 296 -14.68 14.30 -23.95
C ALA A 296 -13.81 13.08 -24.28
N ASP A 297 -13.12 12.50 -23.28
CA ASP A 297 -12.31 11.27 -23.42
C ASP A 297 -13.18 10.03 -23.65
N GLN A 298 -14.34 9.98 -22.99
CA GLN A 298 -15.37 8.97 -23.14
C GLN A 298 -16.30 9.26 -24.32
N SER A 299 -16.06 10.33 -25.08
CA SER A 299 -16.61 10.44 -26.44
C SER A 299 -16.04 9.25 -27.19
N ARG A 300 -16.92 8.30 -27.49
CA ARG A 300 -16.67 6.86 -27.58
C ARG A 300 -15.63 6.45 -28.63
N THR A 301 -15.06 7.36 -29.40
CA THR A 301 -14.25 7.07 -30.57
C THR A 301 -12.91 6.42 -30.26
N ASP A 302 -12.08 6.94 -29.36
CA ASP A 302 -10.70 6.44 -29.27
C ASP A 302 -10.58 5.08 -28.57
N TRP A 303 -11.33 4.88 -27.48
CA TRP A 303 -11.37 3.58 -26.80
C TRP A 303 -12.09 2.53 -27.64
N LEU A 304 -13.21 2.89 -28.29
CA LEU A 304 -13.88 1.98 -29.22
C LEU A 304 -13.00 1.67 -30.43
N ASN A 305 -12.28 2.63 -30.98
CA ASN A 305 -11.35 2.41 -32.10
C ASN A 305 -10.18 1.53 -31.66
N GLY A 306 -9.66 1.73 -30.44
CA GLY A 306 -8.64 0.87 -29.83
C GLY A 306 -9.13 -0.56 -29.66
N VAL A 307 -10.32 -0.76 -29.09
CA VAL A 307 -10.92 -2.09 -28.96
C VAL A 307 -11.24 -2.68 -30.32
N LYS A 308 -11.83 -1.93 -31.26
CA LYS A 308 -12.06 -2.39 -32.64
C LYS A 308 -10.74 -2.82 -33.30
N TYR A 309 -9.66 -2.06 -33.11
CA TYR A 309 -8.33 -2.41 -33.61
C TYR A 309 -7.81 -3.70 -32.99
N THR A 310 -7.83 -3.82 -31.66
CA THR A 310 -7.39 -5.01 -30.93
C THR A 310 -8.21 -6.25 -31.31
N LEU A 311 -9.54 -6.12 -31.41
CA LEU A 311 -10.43 -7.21 -31.82
C LEU A 311 -10.20 -7.60 -33.30
N ARG A 312 -9.84 -6.65 -34.17
CA ARG A 312 -9.51 -6.94 -35.58
C ARG A 312 -8.15 -7.61 -35.77
N HIS A 313 -7.16 -7.26 -34.94
CA HIS A 313 -5.77 -7.74 -35.02
C HIS A 313 -5.41 -8.76 -33.93
N MET A 314 -6.40 -9.40 -33.28
CA MET A 314 -6.14 -10.46 -32.28
C MET A 314 -5.08 -11.49 -32.73
N PRO A 315 -5.05 -11.97 -34.00
CA PRO A 315 -4.05 -12.96 -34.43
C PRO A 315 -2.61 -12.44 -34.43
N GLU A 316 -2.42 -11.13 -34.56
CA GLU A 316 -1.11 -10.49 -34.65
C GLU A 316 -0.57 -10.10 -33.27
N ILE A 317 -1.47 -9.73 -32.34
CA ILE A 317 -1.10 -9.17 -31.03
C ILE A 317 -0.57 -10.24 -30.07
N GLY A 318 -1.01 -11.49 -30.17
CA GLY A 318 -0.59 -12.53 -29.22
C GLY A 318 0.77 -13.20 -29.50
N GLY A 319 1.52 -12.72 -30.49
CA GLY A 319 2.83 -13.27 -30.84
C GLY A 319 2.76 -14.72 -31.35
N GLN A 320 3.79 -15.18 -32.06
CA GLN A 320 3.79 -16.48 -32.72
C GLN A 320 3.74 -17.71 -31.78
N GLY A 321 3.52 -17.54 -30.48
CA GLY A 321 3.48 -18.65 -29.50
C GLY A 321 2.40 -18.59 -28.42
N GLN A 322 1.72 -17.46 -28.18
CA GLN A 322 0.71 -17.34 -27.11
C GLN A 322 -0.63 -16.74 -27.57
N GLY A 323 -0.73 -16.33 -28.85
CA GLY A 323 -1.90 -15.67 -29.42
C GLY A 323 -2.84 -16.54 -30.23
N ARG A 324 -2.49 -17.83 -30.40
CA ARG A 324 -3.37 -18.73 -31.12
C ARG A 324 -4.50 -19.12 -30.18
N PHE A 325 -5.74 -18.95 -30.65
CA PHE A 325 -6.91 -19.66 -30.13
C PHE A 325 -6.81 -21.16 -30.47
N THR A 326 -5.61 -21.75 -30.39
CA THR A 326 -5.37 -23.17 -30.61
C THR A 326 -5.97 -23.90 -29.44
N ALA A 327 -7.03 -24.65 -29.71
CA ALA A 327 -7.49 -25.60 -28.75
C ALA A 327 -6.45 -26.70 -28.61
N CYS A 328 -6.19 -27.09 -27.37
CA CYS A 328 -5.27 -28.16 -27.02
C CYS A 328 -5.71 -29.46 -27.75
N ASP A 329 -4.79 -30.14 -28.44
CA ASP A 329 -5.03 -31.48 -28.97
C ASP A 329 -5.18 -32.45 -27.79
N GLU A 330 -6.34 -33.10 -27.64
CA GLU A 330 -6.64 -34.03 -26.55
C GLU A 330 -5.67 -35.23 -26.48
N SER A 331 -4.92 -35.50 -27.56
CA SER A 331 -3.87 -36.53 -27.56
C SER A 331 -2.56 -36.07 -26.90
N SER A 332 -2.39 -34.78 -26.63
CA SER A 332 -1.23 -34.23 -25.95
C SER A 332 -1.39 -34.35 -24.44
N TYR A 333 -0.42 -35.01 -23.80
CA TYR A 333 -0.40 -35.34 -22.36
C TYR A 333 -0.46 -34.13 -21.41
N ASN A 334 -0.44 -32.90 -21.94
CA ASN A 334 -0.45 -31.65 -21.20
C ASN A 334 -1.84 -30.99 -21.13
N CYS A 335 -2.87 -31.56 -21.75
CA CYS A 335 -4.22 -31.05 -21.68
C CYS A 335 -4.95 -31.77 -20.52
N GLY A 336 -4.94 -31.17 -19.34
CA GLY A 336 -5.51 -31.74 -18.12
C GLY A 336 -4.99 -31.11 -16.83
N THR A 337 -5.81 -30.26 -16.21
CA THR A 337 -5.67 -29.76 -14.82
C THR A 337 -4.33 -29.06 -14.51
N GLY A 338 -4.12 -27.88 -15.10
CA GLY A 338 -3.09 -26.95 -14.63
C GLY A 338 -2.21 -26.32 -15.71
N SER A 339 -2.49 -26.55 -16.98
CA SER A 339 -1.85 -25.85 -18.11
C SER A 339 -2.64 -24.57 -18.40
N ASP A 340 -1.94 -23.43 -18.52
CA ASP A 340 -2.50 -22.10 -18.85
C ASP A 340 -3.28 -22.07 -20.20
N ASN A 341 -3.30 -23.17 -20.94
CA ASN A 341 -3.88 -23.31 -22.27
C ASN A 341 -5.15 -24.18 -22.33
N ASP A 342 -5.62 -24.76 -21.23
CA ASP A 342 -6.62 -25.83 -21.33
C ASP A 342 -8.06 -25.34 -21.46
N TRP A 343 -8.44 -24.22 -20.85
CA TRP A 343 -9.80 -23.68 -20.88
C TRP A 343 -9.73 -22.26 -21.41
N ALA A 344 -10.80 -21.78 -22.09
CA ALA A 344 -10.91 -20.46 -22.74
C ALA A 344 -9.80 -19.53 -22.25
N SER A 345 -8.67 -19.49 -22.98
CA SER A 345 -7.41 -18.99 -22.40
C SER A 345 -7.66 -17.64 -21.76
N GLU A 346 -6.86 -17.22 -20.78
CA GLU A 346 -7.04 -15.90 -20.15
C GLU A 346 -7.25 -14.80 -21.22
N ALA A 347 -6.58 -14.94 -22.37
CA ALA A 347 -6.82 -14.16 -23.57
C ALA A 347 -8.25 -14.27 -24.15
N ILE A 348 -8.82 -15.46 -24.37
CA ILE A 348 -10.23 -15.66 -24.79
C ILE A 348 -11.20 -15.03 -23.79
N ALA A 349 -10.99 -15.21 -22.49
CA ALA A 349 -11.82 -14.59 -21.45
C ALA A 349 -11.76 -13.05 -21.53
N ILE A 350 -10.55 -12.49 -21.68
CA ILE A 350 -10.36 -11.05 -21.86
C ILE A 350 -11.02 -10.54 -23.14
N TYR A 351 -10.85 -11.23 -24.27
CA TYR A 351 -11.42 -10.83 -25.57
C TYR A 351 -12.94 -10.97 -25.61
N SER A 352 -13.52 -12.01 -25.00
CA SER A 352 -14.97 -12.19 -24.90
C SER A 352 -15.62 -11.15 -23.97
N MET A 353 -14.97 -10.80 -22.86
CA MET A 353 -15.39 -9.66 -22.02
C MET A 353 -15.30 -8.34 -22.80
N ALA A 354 -14.19 -8.10 -23.49
CA ALA A 354 -14.02 -6.89 -24.31
C ALA A 354 -15.08 -6.79 -25.41
N TYR A 355 -15.37 -7.88 -26.13
CA TYR A 355 -16.45 -7.96 -27.12
C TYR A 355 -17.81 -7.63 -26.50
N THR A 356 -18.13 -8.23 -25.36
CA THR A 356 -19.41 -7.99 -24.66
C THR A 356 -19.60 -6.52 -24.29
N LEU A 357 -18.53 -5.84 -23.89
CA LEU A 357 -18.56 -4.42 -23.53
C LEU A 357 -18.77 -3.48 -24.73
N VAL A 358 -18.35 -3.88 -25.94
CA VAL A 358 -18.41 -3.00 -27.13
C VAL A 358 -19.42 -3.43 -28.19
N ARG A 359 -20.05 -4.61 -28.08
CA ARG A 359 -20.90 -5.20 -29.13
C ARG A 359 -22.02 -4.29 -29.65
N ASP A 360 -22.55 -3.42 -28.80
CA ASP A 360 -23.65 -2.52 -29.17
C ASP A 360 -23.15 -1.32 -30.01
N ALA A 361 -21.84 -1.06 -30.00
CA ALA A 361 -21.17 -0.04 -30.79
C ALA A 361 -20.46 -0.61 -32.05
N LEU A 362 -20.54 -1.93 -32.25
CA LEU A 362 -20.03 -2.62 -33.44
C LEU A 362 -21.12 -2.68 -34.53
N THR A 363 -20.71 -2.57 -35.79
CA THR A 363 -21.61 -2.88 -36.91
C THR A 363 -21.96 -4.38 -36.92
N ALA A 364 -23.03 -4.77 -37.63
CA ALA A 364 -23.38 -6.18 -37.77
C ALA A 364 -22.23 -7.01 -38.35
N ASP A 365 -21.53 -6.47 -39.35
CA ASP A 365 -20.38 -7.13 -39.98
C ASP A 365 -19.19 -7.27 -39.02
N GLU A 366 -18.92 -6.23 -38.21
CA GLU A 366 -17.88 -6.30 -37.18
C GLU A 366 -18.20 -7.37 -36.12
N ARG A 367 -19.47 -7.43 -35.68
CA ARG A 367 -19.92 -8.47 -34.73
C ARG A 367 -19.75 -9.86 -35.29
N GLN A 368 -20.16 -10.07 -36.54
CA GLN A 368 -20.07 -11.36 -37.21
C GLN A 368 -18.60 -11.76 -37.45
N TYR A 369 -17.74 -10.82 -37.87
CA TYR A 369 -16.31 -11.05 -38.04
C TYR A 369 -15.66 -11.50 -36.72
N ILE A 370 -15.93 -10.79 -35.62
CA ILE A 370 -15.35 -11.12 -34.31
C ILE A 370 -15.90 -12.42 -33.76
N ALA A 371 -17.21 -12.67 -33.89
CA ALA A 371 -17.81 -13.94 -33.49
C ALA A 371 -17.22 -15.12 -34.28
N ASN A 372 -17.07 -14.98 -35.61
CA ASN A 372 -16.41 -15.99 -36.43
C ASN A 372 -14.95 -16.19 -36.03
N ARG A 373 -14.22 -15.14 -35.65
CA ARG A 373 -12.83 -15.24 -35.17
C ARG A 373 -12.73 -15.98 -33.83
N ILE A 374 -13.62 -15.66 -32.88
CA ILE A 374 -13.63 -16.29 -31.55
C ILE A 374 -14.07 -17.76 -31.62
N PHE A 375 -15.06 -18.07 -32.46
CA PHE A 375 -15.71 -19.39 -32.47
C PHE A 375 -15.31 -20.30 -33.63
N ASN A 376 -14.90 -19.76 -34.79
CA ASN A 376 -14.83 -20.52 -36.05
C ASN A 376 -13.46 -20.51 -36.76
N ASP A 377 -12.46 -19.77 -36.27
CA ASP A 377 -11.27 -19.43 -37.07
C ASP A 377 -9.96 -20.07 -36.62
N VAL A 378 -10.03 -21.20 -35.90
CA VAL A 378 -8.85 -22.06 -35.72
C VAL A 378 -9.16 -23.45 -36.26
N SER A 379 -8.75 -23.65 -37.51
CA SER A 379 -8.56 -24.96 -38.14
C SER A 379 -7.08 -25.30 -38.01
N ASP A 380 -6.64 -25.75 -36.84
CA ASP A 380 -5.26 -26.21 -36.59
C ASP A 380 -5.09 -27.74 -36.78
N GLY A 381 -6.15 -28.43 -37.22
CA GLY A 381 -6.13 -29.88 -37.42
C GLY A 381 -6.28 -30.69 -36.14
N CYS A 382 -6.49 -30.05 -34.99
CA CYS A 382 -6.76 -30.73 -33.72
C CYS A 382 -8.25 -31.07 -33.60
N THR A 383 -8.55 -32.22 -32.98
CA THR A 383 -9.93 -32.65 -32.68
C THR A 383 -10.25 -32.21 -31.26
N ASN A 384 -10.76 -30.99 -31.08
CA ASN A 384 -11.21 -30.49 -29.79
C ASN A 384 -12.74 -30.61 -29.66
N MET A 385 -13.28 -30.67 -28.44
CA MET A 385 -14.74 -30.61 -28.20
C MET A 385 -15.42 -29.30 -28.67
N LEU A 386 -14.63 -28.29 -29.05
CA LEU A 386 -15.08 -27.06 -29.73
C LEU A 386 -14.71 -27.09 -31.22
N GLN A 387 -14.72 -28.26 -31.86
CA GLN A 387 -14.56 -28.35 -33.30
C GLN A 387 -15.63 -27.47 -33.94
N LYS A 388 -15.23 -26.78 -35.02
CA LYS A 388 -16.15 -26.14 -35.96
C LYS A 388 -17.21 -27.16 -36.36
N GLN A 389 -18.36 -27.15 -35.70
CA GLN A 389 -19.47 -27.94 -36.19
C GLN A 389 -19.84 -27.36 -37.55
N SER A 390 -20.17 -28.24 -38.49
CA SER A 390 -20.55 -27.83 -39.84
C SER A 390 -21.83 -27.00 -39.73
N GLY A 391 -21.70 -25.66 -39.80
CA GLY A 391 -22.85 -24.79 -39.69
C GLY A 391 -22.53 -23.31 -39.65
N THR A 392 -23.58 -22.52 -39.54
CA THR A 392 -23.54 -21.06 -39.65
C THR A 392 -23.98 -20.45 -38.33
N ALA A 393 -23.14 -19.67 -37.67
CA ALA A 393 -23.58 -18.78 -36.60
C ALA A 393 -24.02 -17.45 -37.21
N SER A 394 -25.22 -16.98 -36.87
CA SER A 394 -25.75 -15.67 -37.25
C SER A 394 -26.25 -14.95 -36.00
N ILE A 395 -25.93 -13.66 -35.92
CA ILE A 395 -26.47 -12.79 -34.88
C ILE A 395 -27.44 -11.83 -35.54
N THR A 396 -28.74 -12.02 -35.25
CA THR A 396 -29.77 -11.10 -35.74
C THR A 396 -29.54 -9.72 -35.10
N SER A 397 -29.56 -8.66 -35.91
CA SER A 397 -29.32 -7.30 -35.43
C SER A 397 -30.29 -6.93 -34.29
N GLY A 398 -29.74 -6.54 -33.14
CA GLY A 398 -30.52 -6.20 -31.93
C GLY A 398 -30.85 -7.39 -31.01
N SER A 399 -30.44 -8.62 -31.34
CA SER A 399 -30.63 -9.80 -30.50
C SER A 399 -29.38 -10.13 -29.69
N ALA A 400 -29.57 -10.58 -28.44
CA ALA A 400 -28.52 -11.18 -27.62
C ALA A 400 -28.33 -12.68 -27.88
N VAL A 401 -29.21 -13.27 -28.72
CA VAL A 401 -29.21 -14.70 -29.03
C VAL A 401 -28.38 -14.95 -30.29
N VAL A 402 -27.36 -15.78 -30.17
CA VAL A 402 -26.62 -16.33 -31.31
C VAL A 402 -27.44 -17.52 -31.83
N THR A 403 -27.83 -17.48 -33.10
CA THR A 403 -28.61 -18.56 -33.75
C THR A 403 -27.77 -19.21 -34.83
N GLY A 404 -27.94 -20.50 -35.07
CA GLY A 404 -27.12 -21.17 -36.07
C GLY A 404 -27.21 -22.68 -36.05
N SER A 405 -26.73 -23.30 -37.12
CA SER A 405 -26.40 -24.72 -37.12
C SER A 405 -25.00 -24.90 -36.55
N GLY A 406 -24.80 -25.91 -35.71
CA GLY A 406 -23.48 -26.23 -35.16
C GLY A 406 -23.02 -25.39 -33.95
N LEU A 407 -23.92 -24.69 -33.26
CA LEU A 407 -23.63 -23.96 -32.02
C LEU A 407 -23.81 -24.82 -30.77
#